data_AF-A0A661KHN4-F1
#
_entry.id   AF-A0A661KHN4-F1
#
_cell.length_a   1.000
_cell.length_b   1.000
_cell.length_c   1.000
_cell.angle_alpha   90.00
_cell.angle_beta   90.00
_cell.angle_gamma   90.00
#
_symmetry.space_group_name_H-M   'P 1'
#
loop_
_entity.id
_entity.type
_entity.pdbx_description
1 polymer ?
#
loop_
_entity_poly.entity_id
_entity_poly.type
_entity_poly.pdbx_seq_one_letter_code
_entity_poly.pdbx_strand_id
1 'polypeptide(L)'
;MKVKSAEFLKVAYTRDDYPAALHPEVAFAGRSNVGKSSLINTLINRKGLARTSSAPGKTQSINFYLVNQALCLVDLPGYGFAKVPIKIRKQ
;
A
#
# COMPACT_ATOMS: atom_id res chain seq x y z
N MET A 1 12.15 -6.79 15.05
CA MET A 1 12.87 -7.09 13.78
C MET A 1 13.70 -5.88 13.39
N LYS A 2 15.00 -6.02 13.08
CA LYS A 2 15.80 -4.92 12.52
C LYS A 2 15.66 -4.92 11.00
N VAL A 3 15.26 -3.79 10.40
CA VAL A 3 15.18 -3.65 8.94
C VAL A 3 16.57 -3.34 8.38
N LYS A 4 17.05 -4.22 7.49
CA LYS A 4 18.32 -4.11 6.77
C LYS A 4 18.12 -3.73 5.31
N SER A 5 17.05 -4.23 4.69
CA SER A 5 16.66 -3.87 3.32
C SER A 5 15.15 -3.72 3.20
N ALA A 6 14.73 -2.82 2.32
CA ALA A 6 13.34 -2.61 1.95
C ALA A 6 13.29 -2.18 0.48
N GLU A 7 12.56 -2.94 -0.31
CA GLU A 7 12.47 -2.82 -1.76
C GLU A 7 11.00 -2.68 -2.18
N PHE A 8 10.74 -1.80 -3.14
CA PHE A 8 9.43 -1.75 -3.78
C PHE A 8 9.33 -2.92 -4.76
N LEU A 9 8.37 -3.82 -4.54
CA LEU A 9 8.25 -5.05 -5.33
C LEU A 9 7.32 -4.85 -6.53
N LYS A 10 6.08 -4.42 -6.28
CA LYS A 10 5.07 -4.28 -7.35
C LYS A 10 3.91 -3.38 -6.95
N VAL A 11 3.30 -2.74 -7.94
CA VAL A 11 1.96 -2.14 -7.84
C VAL A 11 1.00 -3.07 -8.56
N ALA A 12 -0.08 -3.49 -7.90
CA ALA A 12 -1.14 -4.29 -8.47
C ALA A 12 -2.44 -3.48 -8.59
N TYR A 13 -3.10 -3.56 -9.75
CA TYR A 13 -4.41 -2.95 -9.98
C TYR A 13 -5.52 -4.02 -10.03
N THR A 14 -5.15 -5.23 -10.44
CA THR A 14 -6.00 -6.42 -10.51
C THR A 14 -5.37 -7.56 -9.70
N ARG A 15 -6.12 -8.65 -9.48
CA ARG A 15 -5.59 -9.84 -8.78
C ARG A 15 -4.48 -10.54 -9.57
N ASP A 16 -4.54 -10.50 -10.89
CA ASP A 16 -3.54 -11.11 -11.77
C ASP A 16 -2.20 -10.37 -11.71
N ASP A 17 -2.20 -9.12 -11.22
CA ASP A 17 -0.98 -8.36 -11.00
C ASP A 17 -0.23 -8.78 -9.72
N TYR A 18 -0.79 -9.65 -8.87
CA TYR A 18 -0.15 -10.00 -7.60
C TYR A 18 1.20 -10.69 -7.85
N PRO A 19 2.24 -10.33 -7.08
CA PRO A 19 3.49 -11.08 -7.11
C PRO A 19 3.25 -12.52 -6.61
N ALA A 20 4.16 -13.42 -6.93
CA ALA A 20 4.15 -14.75 -6.32
C ALA A 20 4.28 -14.61 -4.80
N ALA A 21 3.44 -15.33 -4.04
CA ALA A 21 3.41 -15.32 -2.58
C ALA A 21 4.58 -16.12 -1.99
N LEU A 22 5.81 -15.64 -2.21
CA LEU A 22 7.05 -16.31 -1.81
C LEU A 22 7.42 -16.08 -0.33
N HIS A 23 6.79 -15.08 0.31
CA HIS A 23 7.07 -14.67 1.67
C HIS A 23 5.77 -14.40 2.43
N PRO A 24 5.76 -14.51 3.77
CA PRO A 24 4.62 -14.08 4.59
C PRO A 24 4.25 -12.63 4.29
N GLU A 25 2.95 -12.34 4.23
CA GLU A 25 2.42 -11.01 3.89
C GLU A 25 1.70 -10.36 5.08
N VAL A 26 1.93 -9.07 5.29
CA VAL A 26 1.21 -8.26 6.28
C VAL A 26 0.55 -7.09 5.57
N ALA A 27 -0.78 -7.13 5.51
CA ALA A 27 -1.57 -6.10 4.85
C ALA A 27 -1.99 -4.98 5.80
N PHE A 28 -1.90 -3.74 5.32
CA PHE A 28 -2.34 -2.55 6.04
C PHE A 28 -3.60 -2.00 5.39
N ALA A 29 -4.69 -1.94 6.15
CA ALA A 29 -5.95 -1.30 5.76
C ALA A 29 -6.27 -0.13 6.69
N GLY A 30 -6.98 0.88 6.17
CA GLY A 30 -7.42 2.01 6.98
C GLY A 30 -8.10 3.08 6.14
N ARG A 31 -8.65 4.10 6.81
CA ARG A 31 -9.24 5.24 6.12
C ARG A 31 -8.20 5.99 5.28
N SER A 32 -8.59 6.61 4.17
CA SER A 32 -7.66 7.47 3.44
C SER A 32 -7.18 8.61 4.35
N ASN A 33 -5.91 8.98 4.22
CA ASN A 33 -5.23 9.97 5.08
C ASN A 33 -5.13 9.63 6.58
N VAL A 34 -5.39 8.38 6.99
CA VAL A 34 -5.20 7.95 8.40
C VAL A 34 -3.72 7.85 8.83
N GLY A 35 -2.77 8.00 7.89
CA GLY A 35 -1.33 7.89 8.15
C GLY A 35 -0.72 6.51 7.86
N LYS A 36 -1.43 5.63 7.15
CA LYS A 36 -0.95 4.29 6.77
C LYS A 36 0.41 4.30 6.05
N SER A 37 0.57 5.13 5.03
CA SER A 37 1.85 5.21 4.31
C SER A 37 2.98 5.80 5.17
N SER A 38 2.65 6.67 6.13
CA SER A 38 3.62 7.15 7.13
C SER A 38 4.07 6.02 8.06
N LEU A 39 3.13 5.21 8.56
CA LEU A 39 3.44 4.03 9.36
C LEU A 39 4.34 3.05 8.59
N ILE A 40 4.02 2.76 7.33
CA ILE A 40 4.83 1.86 6.50
C ILE A 40 6.25 2.41 6.33
N ASN A 41 6.42 3.70 6.00
CA ASN A 41 7.74 4.34 5.88
C ASN A 41 8.55 4.25 7.18
N THR A 42 7.90 4.40 8.34
CA THR A 42 8.53 4.22 9.65
C THR A 42 8.96 2.77 9.88
N LEU A 43 8.11 1.80 9.55
CA LEU A 43 8.40 0.38 9.73
C LEU A 43 9.59 -0.09 8.88
N ILE A 44 9.68 0.37 7.62
CA ILE A 44 10.77 0.03 6.70
C ILE A 44 12.03 0.89 6.91
N ASN A 45 12.00 1.84 7.85
CA ASN A 45 13.08 2.78 8.13
C ASN A 45 13.59 3.52 6.87
N ARG A 46 12.70 3.83 5.93
CA ARG A 46 13.04 4.48 4.65
C ARG A 46 12.01 5.55 4.34
N LYS A 47 12.47 6.79 4.14
CA LYS A 47 11.58 7.90 3.77
C LYS A 47 11.18 7.79 2.31
N GLY A 48 9.87 7.84 2.04
CA GLY A 48 9.32 8.01 0.69
C GLY A 48 9.24 6.76 -0.19
N LEU A 49 9.54 5.55 0.34
CA LEU A 49 9.33 4.32 -0.42
C LEU A 49 7.83 4.03 -0.58
N ALA A 50 7.07 4.14 0.51
CA ALA A 50 5.62 4.17 0.45
C ALA A 50 5.18 5.60 0.10
N ARG A 51 4.67 5.77 -1.13
CA ARG A 51 4.24 7.08 -1.62
C ARG A 51 3.02 7.58 -0.83
N THR A 52 3.18 8.69 -0.14
CA THR A 52 2.08 9.44 0.48
C THR A 52 1.43 10.31 -0.60
N SER A 53 0.37 9.82 -1.27
CA SER A 53 -0.40 10.68 -2.17
C SER A 53 -1.33 11.60 -1.36
N SER A 54 -1.19 12.91 -1.54
CA SER A 54 -2.11 13.92 -0.99
C SER A 54 -3.39 14.10 -1.81
N ALA A 55 -3.41 13.63 -3.06
CA ALA A 55 -4.57 13.69 -3.95
C ALA A 55 -5.54 12.54 -3.64
N PRO A 56 -6.77 12.81 -3.17
CA PRO A 56 -7.73 11.78 -2.81
C PRO A 56 -8.31 11.07 -4.05
N GLY A 57 -8.51 9.75 -3.96
CA GLY A 57 -9.44 9.03 -4.86
C GLY A 57 -8.88 8.47 -6.17
N LYS A 58 -7.56 8.47 -6.42
CA LYS A 58 -6.97 7.88 -7.63
C LYS A 58 -6.25 6.54 -7.46
N THR A 59 -5.89 6.15 -6.24
CA THR A 59 -5.10 4.94 -6.02
C THR A 59 -6.01 3.79 -5.58
N GLN A 60 -6.54 3.04 -6.55
CA GLN A 60 -7.14 1.72 -6.33
C GLN A 60 -6.07 0.61 -6.25
N SER A 61 -4.79 0.97 -6.37
CA SER A 61 -3.72 -0.01 -6.44
C SER A 61 -3.27 -0.49 -5.07
N ILE A 62 -2.84 -1.75 -5.02
CA ILE A 62 -2.20 -2.40 -3.88
C ILE A 62 -0.69 -2.35 -4.12
N ASN A 63 0.07 -1.87 -3.14
CA ASN A 63 1.53 -1.78 -3.26
C ASN A 63 2.20 -2.84 -2.38
N PHE A 64 3.18 -3.54 -2.93
CA PHE A 64 3.94 -4.59 -2.26
C PHE A 64 5.37 -4.10 -1.99
N TYR A 65 5.84 -4.28 -0.75
CA TYR A 65 7.19 -3.93 -0.32
C TYR A 65 7.86 -5.15 0.29
N LEU A 66 9.00 -5.56 -0.25
CA LEU A 66 9.77 -6.68 0.27
C LEU A 66 10.79 -6.18 1.28
N VAL A 67 10.70 -6.69 2.50
CA VAL A 67 11.57 -6.33 3.63
C VAL A 67 12.47 -7.51 3.95
N ASN A 68 13.78 -7.26 3.99
CA ASN A 68 14.81 -8.24 4.35
C ASN A 68 14.76 -9.55 3.52
N GLN A 69 14.18 -9.54 2.32
CA GLN A 69 13.94 -10.76 1.51
C GLN A 69 13.20 -11.87 2.28
N ALA A 70 12.35 -11.48 3.25
CA ALA A 70 11.75 -12.41 4.20
C ALA A 70 10.29 -12.10 4.56
N LEU A 71 9.84 -10.86 4.34
CA LEU A 71 8.49 -10.40 4.68
C LEU A 71 7.99 -9.45 3.60
N CYS A 72 6.74 -9.61 3.17
CA CYS A 72 6.09 -8.64 2.31
C CYS A 72 5.14 -7.76 3.11
N LEU A 73 5.32 -6.45 3.05
CA LEU A 73 4.34 -5.48 3.54
C LEU A 73 3.44 -5.07 2.38
N VAL A 74 2.13 -5.12 2.60
CA VAL A 74 1.12 -4.87 1.57
C VAL A 74 0.30 -3.64 1.95
N ASP A 75 0.38 -2.59 1.14
CA ASP A 75 -0.35 -1.34 1.34
C ASP A 75 -1.65 -1.36 0.55
N LEU A 76 -2.77 -1.58 1.24
CA LEU A 76 -4.09 -1.59 0.62
C LEU A 76 -4.59 -0.16 0.39
N PRO A 77 -5.45 0.05 -0.63
CA PRO A 77 -6.08 1.35 -0.86
C PRO A 77 -6.89 1.78 0.37
N GLY A 78 -6.78 3.07 0.73
CA GLY A 78 -7.49 3.60 1.88
C GLY A 78 -8.98 3.78 1.58
N TYR A 79 -9.87 3.35 2.48
CA TYR A 79 -11.32 3.45 2.31
C TYR A 79 -11.90 4.76 2.90
N GLY A 80 -13.16 5.06 2.58
CA GLY A 80 -13.94 6.08 3.30
C GLY A 80 -13.57 7.55 3.04
N PHE A 81 -12.63 7.86 2.14
CA PHE A 81 -12.48 9.21 1.60
C PHE A 81 -12.73 9.19 0.09
N ALA A 82 -13.94 9.57 -0.29
CA ALA A 82 -14.24 9.77 -1.68
C ALA A 82 -15.12 11.01 -1.84
N LYS A 83 -14.50 12.07 -2.41
CA LYS A 83 -15.18 12.83 -3.46
C LYS A 83 -15.44 11.84 -4.61
N VAL A 84 -16.41 10.96 -4.43
CA VAL A 84 -16.89 10.11 -5.52
C VAL A 84 -17.54 11.08 -6.52
N PRO A 85 -17.11 11.16 -7.78
CA PRO A 85 -17.91 11.81 -8.80
C PRO A 85 -19.28 11.11 -8.81
N ILE A 86 -20.36 11.89 -8.85
CA ILE A 86 -21.75 11.40 -8.71
C ILE A 86 -22.06 10.18 -9.60
N LYS A 87 -21.35 10.01 -10.73
CA LYS A 87 -21.46 8.88 -11.64
C LYS A 87 -21.21 7.48 -11.05
N ILE A 88 -20.45 7.34 -9.96
CA ILE A 88 -20.16 6.02 -9.36
C ILE A 88 -21.11 5.69 -8.18
N ARG A 89 -21.97 6.64 -7.76
CA ARG A 89 -22.93 6.42 -6.65
C ARG A 89 -24.18 5.63 -7.04
N LYS A 90 -24.38 5.28 -8.32
CA LYS A 90 -25.54 4.50 -8.78
C LYS A 90 -25.08 3.31 -9.62
N GLN A 91 -24.76 2.22 -8.94
CA GLN A 91 -24.94 0.85 -9.42
C GLN A 91 -25.30 -0.01 -8.22
#